data_AF-W0EZB7-F1
#
_entry.id   AF-W0EZB7-F1
#
_cell.length_a   1.000
_cell.length_b   1.000
_cell.length_c   1.000
_cell.angle_alpha   90.00
_cell.angle_beta   90.00
_cell.angle_gamma   90.00
#
_symmetry.space_group_name_H-M   'P 1'
#
loop_
_entity.id
_entity.type
_entity.pdbx_description
1 polymer ?
#
loop_
_entity_poly.entity_id
_entity_poly.type
_entity_poly.pdbx_seq_one_letter_code
_entity_poly.pdbx_strand_id
1 'polypeptide(L)' 'MQCALKELRETRINLRIIKEKPILLHESVEIAVNECNELIAIFSASVVTAKRNRGK' A
#
# COMPACT_ATOMS: atom_id res chain seq x y z
N MET A 1 6.39 -11.46 -2.29
CA MET A 1 6.07 -10.02 -2.30
C MET A 1 4.91 -9.63 -3.22
N GLN A 2 4.66 -10.32 -4.35
CA GLN A 2 3.54 -9.95 -5.23
C GLN A 2 2.17 -10.03 -4.55
N CYS A 3 1.90 -11.07 -3.74
CA CYS A 3 0.68 -11.15 -2.94
C CYS A 3 0.59 -9.96 -1.96
N ALA A 4 1.64 -9.67 -1.19
CA ALA A 4 1.66 -8.53 -0.28
C ALA A 4 1.39 -7.18 -0.99
N LEU A 5 1.95 -6.96 -2.19
CA LEU A 5 1.63 -5.77 -2.99
C LEU A 5 0.16 -5.71 -3.43
N LYS A 6 -0.45 -6.86 -3.73
CA LYS A 6 -1.88 -6.93 -4.04
C LYS A 6 -2.71 -6.55 -2.82
N GLU A 7 -2.43 -7.15 -1.66
CA GLU A 7 -3.15 -6.88 -0.41
C GLU A 7 -2.98 -5.42 0.04
N LEU A 8 -1.79 -4.82 -0.12
CA LEU A 8 -1.56 -3.40 0.17
C LEU A 8 -2.35 -2.48 -0.77
N ARG A 9 -2.45 -2.82 -2.06
CA ARG A 9 -3.26 -2.04 -3.01
C ARG A 9 -4.75 -2.11 -2.68
N GLU A 10 -5.24 -3.27 -2.28
CA GLU A 10 -6.63 -3.46 -1.83
C GLU A 10 -6.89 -2.66 -0.55
N THR A 11 -5.98 -2.75 0.43
CA THR A 11 -6.03 -1.96 1.68
C THR A 11 -6.08 -0.45 1.39
N ARG A 12 -5.25 0.04 0.47
CA ARG A 12 -5.25 1.46 0.05
C ARG A 12 -6.60 1.90 -0.51
N ILE A 13 -7.26 1.06 -1.31
CA ILE A 13 -8.59 1.36 -1.84
C ILE A 13 -9.61 1.42 -0.70
N ASN A 14 -9.57 0.49 0.25
CA ASN A 14 -10.46 0.50 1.41
C ASN A 14 -10.28 1.78 2.26
N LEU A 15 -9.03 2.17 2.53
CA LEU A 15 -8.72 3.41 3.25
C LEU A 15 -9.21 4.66 2.49
N ARG A 16 -9.08 4.67 1.16
CA ARG A 16 -9.65 5.75 0.33
C ARG A 16 -11.17 5.79 0.39
N ILE A 17 -11.85 4.65 0.39
CA ILE A 17 -13.31 4.60 0.56
C ILE A 17 -13.69 5.22 1.90
N ILE A 18 -13.01 4.84 2.99
CA ILE A 18 -13.25 5.39 4.33
C ILE A 18 -13.02 6.91 4.35
N LYS A 19 -11.98 7.41 3.66
CA LYS A 19 -11.68 8.85 3.56
C LYS A 19 -12.69 9.62 2.72
N GLU A 20 -13.02 9.14 1.52
CA GLU A 20 -13.86 9.82 0.53
C GLU A 20 -15.36 9.69 0.85
N LYS A 21 -15.75 8.60 1.52
CA LYS A 21 -17.07 8.38 2.10
C LYS A 21 -16.83 8.21 3.60
N PRO A 22 -16.93 9.28 4.41
CA PRO A 22 -16.53 9.27 5.82
C PRO A 22 -17.47 8.42 6.68
N ILE A 23 -17.39 7.10 6.49
CA ILE A 23 -18.00 6.06 7.33
C ILE A 23 -17.38 6.14 8.73
N LEU A 24 -16.13 6.59 8.81
CA LEU A 24 -15.40 6.86 10.04
C LEU A 24 -14.57 8.14 9.88
N LEU A 25 -14.80 9.12 10.75
CA LEU A 25 -13.97 10.33 10.86
C LEU A 25 -12.93 10.11 11.96
N HIS A 26 -11.74 9.68 11.57
CA HIS A 26 -10.63 9.46 12.49
C HIS A 26 -9.31 9.91 11.86
N GLU A 27 -8.47 10.59 12.63
CA GLU A 27 -7.17 11.13 12.16
C GLU A 27 -6.23 10.05 11.62
N SER A 28 -6.35 8.83 12.15
CA SER A 28 -5.56 7.68 11.71
C SER A 28 -5.82 7.28 10.25
N VAL A 29 -6.94 7.67 9.64
CA VAL A 29 -7.24 7.30 8.24
C VAL A 29 -6.22 7.96 7.31
N GLU A 30 -5.91 9.24 7.52
CA GLU A 30 -4.93 9.95 6.69
C GLU A 30 -3.52 9.39 6.89
N ILE A 31 -3.16 9.12 8.14
CA ILE A 31 -1.88 8.52 8.52
C ILE A 31 -1.73 7.15 7.85
N ALA A 32 -2.75 6.28 7.97
CA ALA A 32 -2.75 4.95 7.38
C ALA A 32 -2.71 4.99 5.84
N VAL A 33 -3.35 5.95 5.19
CA VAL A 33 -3.25 6.13 3.73
C VAL A 33 -1.81 6.43 3.31
N ASN A 34 -1.12 7.31 4.03
CA ASN A 34 0.25 7.68 3.75
C ASN A 34 1.21 6.52 3.99
N GLU A 35 1.12 5.87 5.16
CA GLU A 35 1.92 4.68 5.47
C GLU A 35 1.71 3.55 4.44
N CYS A 36 0.46 3.32 4.01
CA CYS A 36 0.15 2.31 3.00
C CYS A 36 0.83 2.64 1.65
N ASN A 37 0.88 3.92 1.25
CA ASN A 37 1.61 4.34 0.04
C ASN A 37 3.11 4.09 0.16
N GLU A 38 3.70 4.40 1.31
CA GLU A 38 5.13 4.17 1.59
C GLU A 38 5.46 2.67 1.53
N LEU A 39 4.64 1.82 2.14
CA LEU A 39 4.79 0.37 2.07
C LEU A 39 4.70 -0.14 0.63
N ILE A 40 3.75 0.35 -0.17
CA ILE A 40 3.66 -0.01 -1.59
C ILE A 40 4.95 0.37 -2.33
N ALA A 41 5.53 1.54 -2.06
CA ALA A 41 6.78 1.99 -2.67
C ALA A 41 7.96 1.09 -2.29
N ILE A 42 8.14 0.82 -0.99
CA ILE A 42 9.20 -0.05 -0.45
C ILE A 42 9.08 -1.46 -1.05
N PHE A 43 7.88 -2.04 -1.07
CA PHE A 43 7.67 -3.38 -1.59
C PHE A 43 7.86 -3.44 -3.11
N SER A 44 7.46 -2.40 -3.84
CA SER A 44 7.68 -2.32 -5.29
C SER A 44 9.17 -2.26 -5.62
N ALA A 45 9.93 -1.40 -4.93
CA ALA A 45 11.38 -1.33 -5.06
C ALA A 45 12.07 -2.65 -4.68
N SER A 46 11.58 -3.31 -3.63
CA SER A 46 12.10 -4.61 -3.19
C SER A 46 11.86 -5.71 -4.23
N VAL A 47 10.68 -5.72 -4.88
CA VAL A 47 10.39 -6.65 -5.98
C VAL A 47 11.30 -6.41 -7.17
N VAL A 48 11.52 -5.14 -7.56
CA VAL A 48 12.44 -4.78 -8.64
C VAL A 48 13.87 -5.24 -8.32
N THR A 49 14.33 -4.99 -7.10
CA THR A 49 15.66 -5.41 -6.64
C THR A 49 15.80 -6.93 -6.65
N ALA A 50 14.80 -7.66 -6.15
CA ALA A 50 14.82 -9.12 -6.13
C ALA A 50 14.80 -9.73 -7.53
N LYS A 51 14.08 -9.13 -8.49
CA LYS A 51 14.08 -9.53 -9.91
C LYS A 51 15.48 -9.35 -10.52
N ARG A 52 16.05 -8.14 -10.39
CA ARG A 52 17.40 -7.81 -10.86
C ARG A 52 18.45 -8.79 -10.33
N ASN A 53 18.41 -9.09 -9.03
CA ASN A 53 19.38 -10.00 -8.40
C ASN A 53 19.20 -11.47 -8.83
N ARG A 54 18.00 -11.86 -9.29
CA ARG A 54 17.73 -13.21 -9.82
C ARG A 54 18.01 -13.35 -11.31
N GLY A 55 18.55 -12.32 -11.97
CA GLY A 55 18.81 -12.32 -13.41
C GLY A 55 17.54 -12.46 -14.26
N LYS A 56 16.38 -12.07 -13.71
CA LYS A 56 15.06 -12.11 -14.35
C LYS A 56 14.44 -10.71 -14.42
#